data_AF-A0A4Q0VEW4-F1
#
_entry.id   AF-A0A4Q0VEW4-F1
#
_cell.length_a   1.000
_cell.length_b   1.000
_cell.length_c   1.000
_cell.angle_alpha   90.00
_cell.angle_beta   90.00
_cell.angle_gamma   90.00
#
_symmetry.space_group_name_H-M   'P 1'
#
loop_
_entity.id
_entity.type
_entity.pdbx_description
1 polymer ?
#
loop_
_entity_poly.entity_id
_entity_poly.type
_entity_poly.pdbx_seq_one_letter_code
_entity_poly.pdbx_strand_id
1 'polypeptide(L)'
;MKNKLKGYVLSICGLISLGASIFLIGDSNKGASGLLLGLGVVLLIFGIYRIFESFIYTKEEIFHRKDQAFIEENDERNQAILNQASFITSKIITGIAILLIVILSVLGYDTRFIMILAGVIIIKVLLLIFFADYYSKRI
;
A
#
# COMPACT_ATOMS: atom_id res chain seq x y z
N MET A 1 -20.82 -11.11 -9.74
CA MET A 1 -21.60 -10.20 -8.87
C MET A 1 -20.88 -9.83 -7.58
N LYS A 2 -20.40 -10.76 -6.74
CA LYS A 2 -19.70 -10.42 -5.48
C LYS A 2 -18.48 -9.49 -5.65
N ASN A 3 -17.65 -9.67 -6.68
CA ASN A 3 -16.49 -8.79 -6.93
C ASN A 3 -16.91 -7.37 -7.36
N LYS A 4 -17.98 -7.25 -8.16
CA LYS A 4 -18.58 -5.95 -8.55
C LYS A 4 -19.09 -5.21 -7.33
N LEU A 5 -19.88 -5.88 -6.48
CA LEU A 5 -20.39 -5.31 -5.24
C LEU A 5 -19.27 -4.81 -4.31
N LYS A 6 -18.21 -5.61 -4.13
CA LYS A 6 -17.03 -5.19 -3.35
C LYS A 6 -16.35 -3.97 -3.97
N GLY A 7 -16.20 -3.93 -5.30
CA GLY A 7 -15.64 -2.78 -6.01
C GLY A 7 -16.46 -1.50 -5.76
N TYR A 8 -17.78 -1.57 -5.92
CA TYR A 8 -18.68 -0.43 -5.66
C TYR A 8 -18.62 0.06 -4.21
N VAL A 9 -18.62 -0.86 -3.24
CA VAL A 9 -18.52 -0.49 -1.81
C VAL A 9 -17.20 0.23 -1.52
N LEU A 10 -16.07 -0.28 -2.03
CA LEU A 10 -14.77 0.38 -1.88
C LEU A 10 -14.75 1.78 -2.52
N SER A 11 -15.29 1.92 -3.72
CA SER A 11 -15.37 3.22 -4.40
C SER A 11 -16.23 4.23 -3.64
N ILE A 12 -17.39 3.80 -3.11
CA ILE A 12 -18.29 4.65 -2.33
C ILE A 12 -17.62 5.08 -1.02
N CYS A 13 -16.99 4.16 -0.29
CA CYS A 13 -16.22 4.50 0.92
C CYS A 13 -15.08 5.47 0.60
N GLY A 14 -14.38 5.29 -0.52
CA GLY A 14 -13.36 6.22 -1.00
C GLY A 14 -13.91 7.62 -1.27
N LEU A 15 -15.04 7.71 -1.98
CA LEU A 15 -15.75 8.96 -2.26
C LEU A 15 -16.23 9.68 -0.99
N ILE A 16 -16.77 8.94 -0.02
CA ILE A 16 -17.19 9.52 1.27
C ILE A 16 -15.98 10.05 2.05
N SER A 17 -14.87 9.30 2.07
CA SER A 17 -13.62 9.73 2.72
C SER A 17 -13.03 10.98 2.04
N LEU A 18 -13.08 11.07 0.72
CA LEU A 18 -12.68 12.26 -0.04
C LEU A 18 -13.62 13.45 0.20
N GLY A 19 -14.93 13.21 0.25
CA GLY A 19 -15.90 14.27 0.57
C GLY A 19 -15.66 14.82 1.98
N ALA A 20 -15.50 13.94 2.96
CA ALA A 20 -15.20 14.30 4.34
C ALA A 20 -13.86 15.05 4.45
N SER A 21 -12.84 14.69 3.66
CA SER A 21 -11.57 15.42 3.68
C SER A 21 -11.74 16.85 3.20
N ILE A 22 -12.52 17.10 2.14
CA ILE A 22 -12.77 18.45 1.60
C ILE A 22 -13.50 19.33 2.62
N PHE A 23 -14.50 18.79 3.33
CA PHE A 23 -15.19 19.53 4.39
C PHE A 23 -14.26 19.90 5.55
N LEU A 24 -13.31 19.02 5.90
CA LEU A 24 -12.35 19.23 6.99
C LEU A 24 -11.13 20.08 6.59
N ILE A 25 -10.95 20.45 5.31
CA ILE A 25 -9.84 21.33 4.87
C ILE A 25 -9.97 22.74 5.47
N GLY A 26 -11.19 23.23 5.70
CA GLY A 26 -11.46 24.54 6.27
C GLY A 26 -11.35 24.62 7.80
N ASP A 27 -11.28 23.47 8.48
CA ASP A 27 -11.26 23.38 9.94
C ASP A 27 -9.85 23.40 10.53
N SER A 28 -9.78 23.54 11.86
CA SER A 28 -8.52 23.50 12.64
C SER A 28 -7.77 22.16 12.56
N ASN A 29 -8.40 21.12 12.02
CA ASN A 29 -7.89 19.74 12.03
C ASN A 29 -7.34 19.27 10.66
N LYS A 30 -6.37 20.02 10.13
CA LYS A 30 -5.70 19.75 8.83
C LYS A 30 -5.02 18.37 8.74
N GLY A 31 -4.67 17.77 9.87
CA GLY A 31 -4.10 16.42 9.91
C GLY A 31 -5.13 15.34 9.54
N ALA A 32 -6.34 15.44 10.08
CA ALA A 32 -7.42 14.50 9.79
C ALA A 32 -7.88 14.58 8.32
N SER A 33 -7.94 15.79 7.75
CA SER A 33 -8.29 15.98 6.34
C SER A 33 -7.25 15.34 5.41
N GLY A 34 -5.96 15.50 5.70
CA GLY A 34 -4.88 14.86 4.94
C GLY A 34 -4.95 13.32 4.96
N LEU A 35 -5.23 12.73 6.13
CA LEU A 35 -5.38 11.27 6.27
C LEU A 35 -6.59 10.74 5.49
N LEU A 36 -7.74 11.41 5.60
CA LEU A 36 -8.97 11.05 4.88
C LEU A 36 -8.81 11.21 3.36
N LEU A 37 -8.02 12.18 2.92
CA LEU A 37 -7.67 12.36 1.51
C LEU A 37 -6.84 11.17 1.02
N GLY A 38 -5.75 10.84 1.73
CA GLY A 38 -4.89 9.70 1.39
C GLY A 38 -5.64 8.38 1.36
N LEU A 39 -6.40 8.07 2.42
CA LEU A 39 -7.22 6.86 2.49
C LEU A 39 -8.30 6.84 1.40
N GLY A 40 -8.95 7.97 1.16
CA GLY A 40 -10.00 8.10 0.16
C GLY A 40 -9.51 7.80 -1.25
N VAL A 41 -8.34 8.32 -1.63
CA VAL A 41 -7.71 8.05 -2.94
C VAL A 41 -7.39 6.57 -3.09
N VAL A 42 -6.76 5.95 -2.08
CA VAL A 42 -6.40 4.53 -2.14
C VAL A 42 -7.63 3.65 -2.30
N LEU A 43 -8.66 3.85 -1.48
CA LEU A 43 -9.91 3.09 -1.53
C LEU A 43 -10.61 3.24 -2.89
N LEU A 44 -10.60 4.45 -3.46
CA LEU A 44 -11.20 4.74 -4.74
C LEU A 44 -10.46 4.03 -5.88
N ILE A 45 -9.12 4.09 -5.92
CA ILE A 45 -8.32 3.38 -6.93
C ILE A 45 -8.56 1.88 -6.87
N PHE A 46 -8.53 1.27 -5.68
CA PHE A 46 -8.80 -0.17 -5.52
C PHE A 46 -10.23 -0.56 -5.89
N GLY A 47 -11.20 0.31 -5.58
CA GLY A 47 -12.59 0.14 -5.97
C GLY A 47 -12.76 0.15 -7.50
N ILE A 48 -12.19 1.14 -8.18
CA ILE A 48 -12.18 1.24 -9.65
C ILE A 48 -11.49 0.04 -10.28
N TYR A 49 -10.31 -0.35 -9.79
CA TYR A 49 -9.58 -1.51 -10.31
C TYR A 49 -10.45 -2.77 -10.31
N ARG A 50 -11.14 -3.06 -9.20
CA ARG A 50 -12.04 -4.22 -9.10
C ARG A 50 -13.24 -4.15 -10.03
N ILE A 51 -13.76 -2.95 -10.27
CA ILE A 51 -14.85 -2.77 -11.24
C ILE A 51 -14.32 -3.07 -12.65
N PHE A 52 -13.18 -2.49 -13.05
CA PHE A 52 -12.54 -2.74 -14.34
C PHE A 52 -12.19 -4.22 -14.56
N GLU A 53 -11.56 -4.87 -13.58
CA GLU A 53 -11.23 -6.30 -13.63
C GLU A 53 -12.47 -7.15 -13.94
N SER A 54 -13.61 -6.81 -13.35
CA SER A 54 -14.87 -7.52 -13.53
C SER A 54 -15.60 -7.22 -14.85
N PHE A 55 -15.16 -6.22 -15.60
CA PHE A 55 -15.64 -5.91 -16.95
C PHE A 55 -14.74 -6.48 -18.02
N ILE A 56 -13.43 -6.49 -17.80
CA ILE A 56 -12.44 -6.96 -18.77
C ILE A 56 -12.36 -8.49 -18.78
N TYR A 57 -12.34 -9.12 -17.60
CA TYR A 57 -12.11 -10.56 -17.50
C TYR A 57 -13.39 -11.35 -17.26
N THR A 58 -13.53 -12.44 -17.99
CA THR A 58 -14.55 -13.46 -17.73
C THR A 58 -14.22 -14.25 -16.46
N LYS A 59 -15.23 -14.92 -15.88
CA LYS A 59 -15.01 -15.73 -14.66
C LYS A 59 -14.02 -16.86 -14.89
N GLU A 60 -13.99 -17.43 -16.09
CA GLU A 60 -13.07 -18.51 -16.47
C GLU A 60 -11.63 -17.99 -16.59
N GLU A 61 -11.40 -16.83 -17.21
CA GLU A 61 -10.08 -16.21 -17.25
C GLU A 61 -9.56 -15.84 -15.85
N ILE A 62 -10.44 -15.38 -14.96
CA ILE A 62 -10.07 -15.12 -13.55
C ILE A 62 -9.70 -16.42 -12.83
N PHE A 63 -10.40 -17.52 -13.12
CA PHE A 63 -10.10 -18.82 -12.54
C PHE A 63 -8.76 -19.36 -13.05
N HIS A 64 -8.54 -19.34 -14.36
CA HIS A 64 -7.26 -19.75 -14.97
C HIS A 64 -6.08 -18.90 -14.47
N ARG A 65 -6.25 -17.59 -14.28
CA ARG A 65 -5.22 -16.75 -13.67
C ARG A 65 -4.90 -17.13 -12.24
N LYS A 66 -5.89 -17.58 -11.46
CA LYS A 66 -5.66 -18.03 -10.09
C LYS A 66 -4.92 -19.36 -10.05
N ASP A 67 -5.27 -20.30 -10.93
CA ASP A 67 -4.55 -21.57 -11.05
C ASP A 67 -3.11 -21.34 -11.54
N GLN A 68 -2.90 -20.47 -12.52
CA GLN A 68 -1.55 -20.07 -12.95
C GLN A 68 -0.77 -19.39 -11.83
N ALA A 69 -1.39 -18.47 -11.10
CA ALA A 69 -0.76 -17.82 -9.94
C ALA A 69 -0.39 -18.84 -8.85
N PHE A 70 -1.21 -19.86 -8.62
CA PHE A 70 -0.89 -20.94 -7.68
C PHE A 70 0.31 -21.78 -8.14
N ILE A 71 0.40 -22.07 -9.44
CA ILE A 71 1.57 -22.77 -10.00
C ILE A 71 2.82 -21.91 -9.87
N GLU A 72 2.74 -20.62 -10.21
CA GLU A 72 3.84 -19.67 -10.10
C GLU A 72 4.27 -19.40 -8.65
N GLU A 73 3.36 -19.46 -7.69
CA GLU A 73 3.64 -19.31 -6.26
C GLU A 73 4.37 -20.54 -5.70
N ASN A 74 4.15 -21.72 -6.27
CA ASN A 74 4.85 -22.95 -5.86
C ASN A 74 6.14 -23.22 -6.64
N ASP A 75 6.44 -22.45 -7.69
CA ASP A 75 7.71 -22.56 -8.42
C ASP A 75 8.85 -21.91 -7.61
N GLU A 76 9.78 -22.74 -7.12
CA GLU A 76 10.94 -22.32 -6.35
C GLU A 76 11.79 -21.26 -7.06
N ARG A 77 11.95 -21.38 -8.39
CA ARG A 77 12.74 -20.42 -9.16
C ARG A 77 12.06 -19.06 -9.21
N ASN A 78 10.75 -19.07 -9.41
CA ASN A 78 9.97 -17.83 -9.45
C ASN A 78 9.96 -17.16 -8.07
N GLN A 79 9.80 -17.94 -7.01
CA GLN A 79 9.90 -17.45 -5.64
C GLN A 79 11.28 -16.87 -5.32
N ALA A 80 12.36 -17.51 -5.77
CA ALA A 80 13.71 -16.98 -5.60
C ALA A 80 13.88 -15.61 -6.28
N ILE A 81 13.40 -15.47 -7.53
CA ILE A 81 13.43 -14.21 -8.26
C ILE A 81 12.59 -13.14 -7.55
N LEU A 82 11.37 -13.47 -7.14
CA LEU A 82 10.46 -12.56 -6.44
C LEU A 82 11.03 -12.09 -5.10
N ASN A 83 11.65 -13.00 -4.33
CA ASN A 83 12.30 -12.69 -3.07
C ASN A 83 13.46 -11.71 -3.27
N GLN A 84 14.31 -11.95 -4.28
CA GLN A 84 15.41 -11.07 -4.61
C GLN A 84 14.93 -9.70 -5.11
N ALA A 85 13.93 -9.67 -5.99
CA ALA A 85 13.33 -8.44 -6.50
C ALA A 85 12.68 -7.63 -5.37
N SER A 86 11.97 -8.30 -4.45
CA SER A 86 11.33 -7.68 -3.29
C SER A 86 12.36 -7.08 -2.34
N PHE A 87 13.46 -7.78 -2.09
CA PHE A 87 14.56 -7.28 -1.27
C PHE A 87 15.20 -6.02 -1.87
N ILE A 88 15.53 -6.04 -3.16
CA ILE A 88 16.12 -4.90 -3.88
C ILE A 88 15.16 -3.71 -3.87
N THR A 89 13.89 -3.95 -4.20
CA THR A 89 12.85 -2.92 -4.21
C THR A 89 12.67 -2.29 -2.83
N SER A 90 12.61 -3.12 -1.78
CA SER A 90 12.53 -2.65 -0.40
C SER A 90 13.73 -1.78 -0.01
N LYS A 91 14.94 -2.14 -0.43
CA LYS A 91 16.16 -1.36 -0.21
C LYS A 91 16.08 0.02 -0.90
N ILE A 92 15.69 0.05 -2.18
CA ILE A 92 15.57 1.28 -2.96
C ILE A 92 14.51 2.21 -2.35
N ILE A 93 13.30 1.70 -2.06
CA ILE A 93 12.21 2.49 -1.47
C ILE A 93 12.62 3.07 -0.11
N THR A 94 13.35 2.31 0.71
CA THR A 94 13.89 2.82 1.98
C THR A 94 14.86 3.96 1.76
N GLY A 95 15.76 3.82 0.78
CA GLY A 95 16.69 4.90 0.40
C GLY A 95 15.96 6.17 -0.04
N ILE A 96 14.93 6.03 -0.87
CA ILE A 96 14.08 7.15 -1.31
C ILE A 96 13.39 7.81 -0.11
N ALA A 97 12.85 7.02 0.83
CA ALA A 97 12.20 7.55 2.02
C ALA A 97 13.17 8.32 2.93
N ILE A 98 14.41 7.82 3.09
CA ILE A 98 15.46 8.52 3.84
C ILE A 98 15.84 9.84 3.13
N LEU A 99 16.01 9.81 1.81
CA LEU A 99 16.31 11.01 1.03
C LEU A 99 15.19 12.05 1.17
N LEU A 100 13.93 11.61 1.16
CA LEU A 100 12.77 12.49 1.39
C LEU A 100 12.82 13.14 2.77
N ILE A 101 13.18 12.40 3.83
CA ILE A 101 13.37 12.95 5.18
C ILE A 101 14.42 14.06 5.18
N VAL A 102 15.57 13.82 4.53
CA VAL A 102 16.66 14.79 4.46
C VAL A 102 16.19 16.06 3.73
N ILE A 103 15.54 15.91 2.57
CA ILE A 103 15.01 17.04 1.80
C ILE A 103 14.01 17.84 2.63
N LEU A 104 13.04 17.19 3.26
CA LEU A 104 12.03 17.85 4.10
C LEU A 104 12.66 18.57 5.30
N SER A 105 13.72 17.99 5.88
CA SER A 105 14.46 18.59 6.99
C SER A 105 15.21 19.85 6.55
N VAL A 106 15.87 19.81 5.39
CA VAL A 106 16.59 20.96 4.82
C VAL A 106 15.64 22.08 4.42
N LEU A 107 14.44 21.74 3.93
CA LEU A 107 13.41 22.71 3.58
C LEU A 107 12.69 23.31 4.81
N GLY A 108 13.04 22.91 6.02
CA GLY A 108 12.45 23.44 7.26
C GLY A 108 10.99 23.06 7.46
N TYR A 109 10.56 21.91 6.93
CA TYR A 109 9.20 21.42 7.11
C TYR A 109 8.93 21.07 8.59
N ASP A 110 7.65 21.09 9.01
CA ASP A 110 7.29 20.84 10.42
C ASP A 110 7.85 19.49 10.90
N THR A 111 8.63 19.56 11.99
CA THR A 111 9.38 18.43 12.56
C THR A 111 8.49 17.27 12.96
N ARG A 112 7.20 17.51 13.23
CA ARG A 112 6.22 16.45 13.51
C ARG A 112 6.06 15.50 12.33
N PHE A 113 5.98 16.00 11.09
CA PHE A 113 5.86 15.14 9.91
C PHE A 113 7.13 14.35 9.63
N ILE A 114 8.30 14.98 9.86
CA ILE A 114 9.60 14.33 9.72
C ILE A 114 9.73 13.18 10.72
N MET A 115 9.33 13.40 11.98
CA MET A 115 9.33 12.37 13.01
C MET A 115 8.38 11.22 12.70
N ILE A 116 7.19 11.49 12.16
CA ILE A 116 6.26 10.44 11.73
C ILE A 116 6.90 9.58 10.63
N LEU A 117 7.49 10.20 9.61
CA LEU A 117 8.13 9.46 8.51
C LEU A 117 9.31 8.61 8.99
N ALA A 118 10.14 9.18 9.87
CA ALA A 118 11.25 8.48 10.51
C ALA A 118 10.74 7.30 11.36
N GLY A 119 9.65 7.50 12.10
CA GLY A 119 8.99 6.46 12.89
C GLY A 119 8.53 5.27 12.04
N VAL A 120 7.96 5.52 10.85
CA VAL A 120 7.56 4.46 9.91
C VAL A 120 8.78 3.64 9.46
N ILE A 121 9.93 4.27 9.20
CA ILE A 121 11.17 3.57 8.84
C ILE A 121 11.67 2.71 10.01
N ILE A 122 11.63 3.25 11.24
CA ILE A 122 12.03 2.50 12.45
C ILE A 122 11.14 1.26 12.64
N ILE A 123 9.81 1.41 12.54
CA ILE A 123 8.86 0.30 12.64
C ILE A 123 9.16 -0.75 11.56
N LYS A 124 9.43 -0.32 10.33
CA LYS A 124 9.82 -1.23 9.24
C LYS A 124 11.07 -2.05 9.60
N VAL A 125 12.10 -1.41 10.15
CA VAL A 125 13.35 -2.09 10.54
C VAL A 125 13.08 -3.07 11.69
N LEU A 126 12.29 -2.70 12.70
CA LEU A 126 11.91 -3.59 13.79
C LEU A 126 11.16 -4.82 13.29
N LEU A 127 10.20 -4.64 12.37
CA LEU A 127 9.49 -5.76 11.73
C LEU A 127 10.44 -6.66 10.94
N LEU A 128 11.39 -6.07 10.20
CA LEU A 128 12.39 -6.85 9.46
C LEU A 128 13.22 -7.72 10.41
N ILE A 129 13.70 -7.16 11.52
CA ILE A 129 14.46 -7.91 12.53
C ILE A 129 13.60 -9.01 13.15
N PHE A 130 12.36 -8.68 13.54
CA PHE A 130 11.43 -9.63 14.14
C PHE A 130 11.13 -10.81 13.20
N PHE A 131 10.80 -10.54 11.94
CA PHE A 131 10.50 -11.61 10.98
C PHE A 131 11.76 -12.39 10.58
N ALA A 132 12.92 -11.73 10.46
CA ALA A 132 14.17 -12.43 10.21
C ALA A 132 14.49 -13.42 11.35
N ASP A 133 14.33 -13.02 12.60
CA ASP A 133 14.50 -13.90 13.76
C ASP A 133 13.45 -15.03 13.77
N TYR A 134 12.17 -14.69 13.56
CA TYR A 134 11.07 -15.65 13.56
C TYR A 134 11.24 -16.75 12.49
N TYR A 135 11.60 -16.36 11.26
CA TYR A 135 11.76 -17.30 10.16
C TYR A 135 13.11 -18.02 10.19
N SER A 136 14.20 -17.41 10.68
CA SER A 136 15.49 -18.11 10.81
C SER A 136 15.45 -19.29 11.78
N LYS A 137 14.53 -19.27 12.76
CA LYS A 137 14.32 -20.37 13.71
C LYS A 137 13.38 -21.47 13.21
N ARG A 138 12.69 -21.24 12.08
CA ARG A 138 11.63 -22.12 11.55
C ARG A 138 11.94 -22.70 10.18
N ILE A 139 13.01 -22.23 9.55
CA ILE A 139 13.66 -22.83 8.38
C ILE A 139 14.80 -23.69 8.91
#